data_AF-A0A376CVY7-F1
#
_entry.id   AF-A0A376CVY7-F1
#
_cell.length_a   1.000
_cell.length_b   1.000
_cell.length_c   1.000
_cell.angle_alpha   90.00
_cell.angle_beta   90.00
_cell.angle_gamma   90.00
#
_symmetry.space_group_name_H-M   'P 1'
#
loop_
_entity.id
_entity.type
_entity.pdbx_description
1 polymer ?
#
loop_
_entity_poly.entity_id
_entity_poly.type
_entity_poly.pdbx_seq_one_letter_code
_entity_poly.pdbx_strand_id
1 'polypeptide(L)'
;MSLHESLTDLSELAAHCHSPAHARGLLEEAQDLLRNATAHRADSLELAAWFSRIVTDLVRSPGLSSPVRLTGPAARGDLLPSMRITWLGEDKQLESVVTDAGLRCSAVADTTSARADAGLPVGHGGEEELYADALAKRPAPLTLVDGLPDRTADVAIRATLLAPVSAIARWAAPAPRPTPDRLAIGVERELLTASEAEGLSLAWGTGMALELGRWYEGVDKHSVALGDLPPLDRTAYGSACRAVSATVESIVARHGRVVGTTSG
;
A
#
# COMPACT_ATOMS: atom_id res chain seq x y z
N MET A 1 4.12 11.65 -16.48
CA MET A 1 5.00 11.64 -17.69
C MET A 1 4.72 10.35 -18.47
N SER A 2 5.14 10.20 -19.73
CA SER A 2 5.04 8.88 -20.37
C SER A 2 6.02 7.92 -19.70
N LEU A 3 5.58 6.71 -19.36
CA LEU A 3 6.48 5.66 -18.88
C LEU A 3 7.57 5.39 -19.93
N HIS A 4 8.74 4.95 -19.47
CA HIS A 4 9.82 4.52 -20.36
C HIS A 4 9.33 3.36 -21.26
N GLU A 5 9.85 3.28 -22.50
CA GLU A 5 9.41 2.31 -23.52
C GLU A 5 9.43 0.87 -22.99
N SER A 6 10.51 0.46 -22.33
CA SER A 6 10.63 -0.88 -21.73
C SER A 6 9.55 -1.23 -20.69
N LEU A 7 9.05 -0.24 -19.93
CA LEU A 7 7.94 -0.46 -18.99
C LEU A 7 6.62 -0.67 -19.73
N THR A 8 6.46 0.01 -20.88
CA THR A 8 5.28 -0.12 -21.74
C THR A 8 5.29 -1.48 -22.43
N ASP A 9 6.42 -1.88 -23.01
CA ASP A 9 6.58 -3.18 -23.69
C ASP A 9 6.27 -4.35 -22.75
N LEU A 10 6.81 -4.33 -21.52
CA LEU A 10 6.54 -5.39 -20.54
C LEU A 10 5.06 -5.44 -20.14
N SER A 11 4.39 -4.29 -20.09
CA SER A 11 2.94 -4.23 -19.78
C SER A 11 2.10 -4.91 -20.87
N GLU A 12 2.49 -4.75 -22.14
CA GLU A 12 1.82 -5.42 -23.25
C GLU A 12 2.03 -6.94 -23.19
N LEU A 13 3.25 -7.39 -22.87
CA LEU A 13 3.57 -8.81 -22.73
C LEU A 13 2.84 -9.47 -21.55
N ALA A 14 2.71 -8.78 -20.42
CA ALA A 14 2.06 -9.28 -19.21
C ALA A 14 0.62 -9.76 -19.48
N ALA A 15 -0.17 -8.98 -20.22
CA ALA A 15 -1.56 -9.32 -20.55
C ALA A 15 -1.67 -10.56 -21.46
N HIS A 16 -0.63 -10.86 -22.25
CA HIS A 16 -0.59 -11.95 -23.22
C HIS A 16 0.29 -13.12 -22.76
N CYS A 17 0.60 -13.20 -21.47
CA CYS A 17 1.36 -14.32 -20.94
C CYS A 17 0.61 -15.66 -21.18
N HIS A 18 1.33 -16.68 -21.65
CA HIS A 18 0.74 -17.96 -22.08
C HIS A 18 1.17 -19.16 -21.22
N SER A 19 2.05 -18.98 -20.23
CA SER A 19 2.43 -20.07 -19.31
C SER A 19 2.87 -19.55 -17.94
N PRO A 20 2.78 -20.37 -16.89
CA PRO A 20 3.25 -20.01 -15.55
C PRO A 20 4.74 -19.67 -15.49
N ALA A 21 5.56 -20.39 -16.26
CA ALA A 21 7.00 -20.13 -16.34
C ALA A 21 7.29 -18.77 -16.99
N HIS A 22 6.53 -18.40 -18.02
CA HIS A 22 6.62 -17.08 -18.62
C HIS A 22 6.17 -15.99 -17.65
N ALA A 23 5.09 -16.22 -16.89
CA ALA A 23 4.60 -15.26 -15.89
C ALA A 23 5.65 -15.01 -14.80
N ARG A 24 6.34 -16.06 -14.34
CA ARG A 24 7.47 -15.94 -13.40
C ARG A 24 8.58 -15.05 -13.98
N GLY A 25 9.01 -15.31 -15.21
CA GLY A 25 10.04 -14.51 -15.88
C GLY A 25 9.66 -13.03 -16.03
N LEU A 26 8.40 -12.74 -16.35
CA LEU A 26 7.89 -11.37 -16.43
C LEU A 26 7.87 -10.67 -15.06
N LEU A 27 7.60 -11.38 -13.96
CA LEU A 27 7.70 -10.83 -12.60
C LEU A 27 9.15 -10.54 -12.18
N GLU A 28 10.10 -11.37 -12.60
CA GLU A 28 11.53 -11.15 -12.39
C GLU A 28 12.00 -9.91 -13.17
N GLU A 29 11.68 -9.84 -14.46
CA GLU A 29 12.02 -8.69 -15.31
C GLU A 29 11.35 -7.39 -14.83
N ALA A 30 10.10 -7.47 -14.35
CA ALA A 30 9.42 -6.30 -13.80
C ALA A 30 10.14 -5.70 -12.60
N GLN A 31 10.74 -6.54 -11.75
CA GLN A 31 11.55 -6.09 -10.62
C GLN A 31 12.84 -5.42 -11.10
N ASP A 32 13.50 -5.96 -12.12
CA ASP A 32 14.72 -5.35 -12.67
C ASP A 32 14.44 -3.98 -13.31
N LEU A 33 13.34 -3.85 -14.07
CA LEU A 33 12.92 -2.57 -14.62
C LEU A 33 12.57 -1.55 -13.53
N LEU A 34 11.94 -1.96 -12.44
CA LEU A 34 11.68 -1.08 -11.29
C LEU A 34 12.97 -0.59 -10.65
N ARG A 35 13.98 -1.46 -10.48
CA ARG A 35 15.27 -1.04 -9.93
C ARG A 35 15.91 0.02 -10.81
N ASN A 36 15.90 -0.20 -12.13
CA ASN A 36 16.43 0.76 -13.10
C ASN A 36 15.67 2.09 -13.05
N ALA A 37 14.33 2.07 -13.07
CA ALA A 37 13.53 3.28 -13.00
C ALA A 37 13.72 4.05 -11.67
N THR A 38 13.88 3.32 -10.57
CA THR A 38 14.18 3.90 -9.25
C THR A 38 15.55 4.58 -9.24
N ALA A 39 16.58 3.96 -9.84
CA ALA A 39 17.91 4.56 -9.99
C ALA A 39 17.86 5.89 -10.79
N HIS A 40 16.93 6.01 -11.74
CA HIS A 40 16.67 7.23 -12.50
C HIS A 40 15.68 8.20 -11.84
N ARG A 41 15.33 7.99 -10.56
CA ARG A 41 14.44 8.85 -9.76
C ARG A 41 13.05 9.04 -10.36
N ALA A 42 12.51 8.00 -10.99
CA ALA A 42 11.10 7.99 -11.40
C ALA A 42 10.16 8.10 -10.17
N ASP A 43 8.94 8.57 -10.41
CA ASP A 43 7.96 8.79 -9.35
C ASP A 43 7.49 7.47 -8.72
N SER A 44 7.54 7.39 -7.39
CA SER A 44 7.23 6.15 -6.67
C SER A 44 5.77 5.70 -6.80
N LEU A 45 4.83 6.63 -7.00
CA LEU A 45 3.40 6.31 -7.15
C LEU A 45 3.12 5.85 -8.58
N GLU A 46 3.71 6.49 -9.59
CA GLU A 46 3.66 6.02 -10.99
C GLU A 46 4.23 4.60 -11.10
N LEU A 47 5.37 4.30 -10.45
CA LEU A 47 5.98 2.97 -10.43
C LEU A 47 5.13 1.92 -9.70
N ALA A 48 4.51 2.28 -8.58
CA ALA A 48 3.62 1.38 -7.85
C ALA A 48 2.36 1.03 -8.67
N ALA A 49 1.79 2.02 -9.35
CA ALA A 49 0.65 1.82 -10.24
C ALA A 49 1.01 0.90 -11.41
N TRP A 50 2.17 1.12 -12.04
CA TRP A 50 2.68 0.26 -13.10
C TRP A 50 2.88 -1.18 -12.62
N PHE A 51 3.53 -1.39 -11.48
CA PHE A 51 3.81 -2.73 -10.98
C PHE A 51 2.53 -3.48 -10.59
N SER A 52 1.56 -2.78 -9.98
CA SER A 52 0.25 -3.32 -9.66
C SER A 52 -0.49 -3.78 -10.91
N ARG A 53 -0.36 -3.03 -12.02
CA ARG A 53 -0.94 -3.40 -13.30
C ARG A 53 -0.29 -4.66 -13.87
N ILE A 54 1.04 -4.76 -13.85
CA ILE A 54 1.75 -6.00 -14.26
C ILE A 54 1.20 -7.21 -13.52
N VAL A 55 1.11 -7.14 -12.18
CA VAL A 55 0.57 -8.24 -11.36
C VAL A 55 -0.88 -8.54 -11.72
N THR A 56 -1.71 -7.52 -11.92
CA THR A 56 -3.13 -7.70 -12.28
C THR A 56 -3.30 -8.34 -13.65
N ASP A 57 -2.54 -7.91 -14.64
CA ASP A 57 -2.58 -8.41 -16.02
C ASP A 57 -2.07 -9.85 -16.08
N LEU A 58 -0.99 -10.18 -15.35
CA LEU A 58 -0.48 -11.53 -15.25
C LEU A 58 -1.49 -12.49 -14.61
N VAL A 59 -2.09 -12.13 -13.48
CA VAL A 59 -3.09 -12.98 -12.78
C VAL A 59 -4.26 -13.34 -13.69
N ARG A 60 -4.66 -12.41 -14.58
CA ARG A 60 -5.76 -12.59 -15.53
C ARG A 60 -5.34 -13.17 -16.88
N SER A 61 -4.03 -13.24 -17.15
CA SER A 61 -3.49 -13.70 -18.43
C SER A 61 -3.89 -15.15 -18.73
N PRO A 62 -3.92 -15.57 -20.01
CA PRO A 62 -4.20 -16.97 -20.37
C PRO A 62 -3.28 -17.99 -19.70
N GLY A 63 -2.03 -17.62 -19.41
CA GLY A 63 -1.02 -18.49 -18.82
C GLY A 63 -1.23 -18.82 -17.35
N LEU A 64 -1.97 -17.98 -16.61
CA LEU A 64 -2.34 -18.22 -15.21
C LEU A 64 -3.83 -18.48 -15.05
N SER A 65 -4.68 -17.66 -15.69
CA SER A 65 -6.15 -17.74 -15.64
C SER A 65 -6.68 -17.95 -14.21
N SER A 66 -6.09 -17.23 -13.26
CA SER A 66 -6.33 -17.47 -11.85
C SER A 66 -7.77 -17.13 -11.47
N PRO A 67 -8.46 -17.97 -10.68
CA PRO A 67 -9.83 -17.69 -10.23
C PRO A 67 -9.88 -16.70 -9.05
N VAL A 68 -8.72 -16.32 -8.50
CA VAL A 68 -8.66 -15.49 -7.28
C VAL A 68 -9.03 -14.04 -7.57
N ARG A 69 -9.53 -13.37 -6.54
CA ARG A 69 -9.80 -11.93 -6.60
C ARG A 69 -8.68 -11.19 -5.87
N LEU A 70 -7.85 -10.46 -6.61
CA LEU A 70 -6.83 -9.60 -6.00
C LEU A 70 -7.46 -8.63 -4.99
N THR A 71 -6.74 -8.38 -3.91
CA THR A 71 -7.07 -7.41 -2.86
C THR A 71 -5.79 -6.75 -2.34
N GLY A 72 -5.93 -5.79 -1.42
CA GLY A 72 -4.78 -5.07 -0.85
C GLY A 72 -4.08 -4.18 -1.87
N PRO A 73 -2.76 -3.94 -1.73
CA PRO A 73 -2.02 -2.97 -2.57
C PRO A 73 -2.11 -3.25 -4.07
N ALA A 74 -2.05 -4.53 -4.49
CA ALA A 74 -2.12 -4.92 -5.89
C ALA A 74 -3.44 -4.50 -6.55
N ALA A 75 -4.57 -4.77 -5.90
CA ALA A 75 -5.89 -4.43 -6.44
C ALA A 75 -6.16 -2.92 -6.48
N ARG A 76 -5.46 -2.14 -5.66
CA ARG A 76 -5.62 -0.68 -5.58
C ARG A 76 -4.72 0.09 -6.54
N GLY A 77 -3.66 -0.50 -7.08
CA GLY A 77 -2.65 0.26 -7.82
C GLY A 77 -1.52 0.81 -6.95
N ASP A 78 -1.32 0.27 -5.75
CA ASP A 78 -0.39 0.77 -4.73
C ASP A 78 0.76 -0.22 -4.42
N LEU A 79 0.95 -1.26 -5.22
CA LEU A 79 1.88 -2.35 -4.93
C LEU A 79 3.33 -1.95 -5.19
N LEU A 80 4.19 -2.20 -4.20
CA LEU A 80 5.64 -2.27 -4.37
C LEU A 80 6.12 -3.72 -4.26
N PRO A 81 7.28 -4.09 -4.85
CA PRO A 81 7.82 -5.45 -4.74
C PRO A 81 8.08 -5.92 -3.30
N SER A 82 8.37 -4.98 -2.39
CA SER A 82 8.53 -5.30 -0.98
C SER A 82 7.19 -5.59 -0.29
N MET A 83 6.06 -5.20 -0.85
CA MET A 83 4.75 -5.47 -0.26
C MET A 83 4.27 -6.88 -0.57
N ARG A 84 3.30 -7.36 0.22
CA ARG A 84 2.69 -8.66 -0.02
C ARG A 84 1.57 -8.53 -1.07
N ILE A 85 1.58 -9.38 -2.08
CA ILE A 85 0.49 -9.57 -3.02
C ILE A 85 -0.58 -10.43 -2.33
N THR A 86 -1.81 -9.92 -2.25
CA THR A 86 -2.89 -10.56 -1.51
C THR A 86 -4.11 -10.80 -2.38
N TRP A 87 -4.86 -11.86 -2.09
CA TRP A 87 -6.09 -12.19 -2.81
C TRP A 87 -7.10 -12.96 -1.95
N LEU A 88 -8.35 -12.96 -2.39
CA LEU A 88 -9.44 -13.81 -1.87
C LEU A 88 -9.53 -15.08 -2.72
N GLY A 89 -9.68 -16.22 -2.04
CA GLY A 89 -9.67 -17.55 -2.66
C GLY A 89 -8.30 -18.24 -2.60
N GLU A 90 -8.18 -19.40 -3.23
CA GLU A 90 -6.96 -20.20 -3.25
C GLU A 90 -6.47 -20.42 -4.68
N ASP A 91 -5.16 -20.30 -4.89
CA ASP A 91 -4.49 -20.67 -6.13
C ASP A 91 -3.02 -20.99 -5.84
N LYS A 92 -2.72 -22.29 -5.75
CA LYS A 92 -1.37 -22.80 -5.45
C LYS A 92 -0.39 -22.56 -6.60
N GLN A 93 -0.89 -22.49 -7.84
CA GLN A 93 -0.03 -22.24 -8.99
C GLN A 93 0.42 -20.80 -9.00
N LEU A 94 -0.51 -19.85 -8.78
CA LEU A 94 -0.17 -18.44 -8.61
C LEU A 94 0.78 -18.23 -7.42
N GLU A 95 0.53 -18.89 -6.29
CA GLU A 95 1.41 -18.83 -5.12
C GLU A 95 2.84 -19.27 -5.48
N SER A 96 3.01 -20.42 -6.14
CA SER A 96 4.33 -20.89 -6.60
C SER A 96 4.99 -19.88 -7.53
N VAL A 97 4.28 -19.40 -8.56
CA VAL A 97 4.83 -18.46 -9.55
C VAL A 97 5.33 -17.17 -8.88
N VAL A 98 4.55 -16.61 -7.95
CA VAL A 98 4.90 -15.37 -7.26
C VAL A 98 6.05 -15.58 -6.29
N THR A 99 6.06 -16.67 -5.53
CA THR A 99 7.14 -17.00 -4.59
C THR A 99 8.44 -17.35 -5.31
N ASP A 100 8.37 -18.09 -6.42
CA ASP A 100 9.54 -18.45 -7.23
C ASP A 100 10.17 -17.22 -7.90
N ALA A 101 9.38 -16.17 -8.17
CA ALA A 101 9.88 -14.86 -8.61
C ALA A 101 10.47 -14.00 -7.47
N GLY A 102 10.56 -14.53 -6.24
CA GLY A 102 11.12 -13.84 -5.07
C GLY A 102 10.19 -12.84 -4.39
N LEU A 103 8.91 -12.79 -4.79
CA LEU A 103 7.90 -11.89 -4.22
C LEU A 103 7.13 -12.55 -3.07
N ARG A 104 6.56 -11.71 -2.20
CA ARG A 104 5.73 -12.18 -1.06
C ARG A 104 4.27 -12.22 -1.48
N CYS A 105 3.58 -13.32 -1.19
CA CYS A 105 2.15 -13.41 -1.40
C CYS A 105 1.42 -14.16 -0.27
N SER A 106 0.09 -14.03 -0.23
CA SER A 106 -0.79 -14.88 0.59
C SER A 106 -2.26 -14.74 0.19
N ALA A 107 -3.00 -15.84 0.24
CA ALA A 107 -4.45 -15.75 0.38
C ALA A 107 -4.81 -15.06 1.72
N VAL A 108 -5.90 -14.30 1.74
CA VAL A 108 -6.39 -13.61 2.94
C VAL A 108 -7.86 -13.95 3.21
N ALA A 109 -8.28 -13.79 4.46
CA ALA A 109 -9.67 -13.97 4.85
C ALA A 109 -10.59 -12.92 4.18
N ASP A 110 -11.86 -13.29 3.98
CA ASP A 110 -12.91 -12.43 3.42
C ASP A 110 -13.39 -11.40 4.46
N THR A 111 -12.52 -10.45 4.80
CA THR A 111 -12.83 -9.33 5.69
C THR A 111 -13.41 -8.15 4.92
N THR A 112 -14.14 -7.27 5.60
CA THR A 112 -14.69 -6.03 5.01
C THR A 112 -13.63 -5.17 4.33
N SER A 113 -12.42 -5.10 4.89
CA SER A 113 -11.29 -4.39 4.29
C SER A 113 -10.78 -5.06 3.01
N ALA A 114 -10.67 -6.39 3.00
CA ALA A 114 -10.28 -7.15 1.82
C ALA A 114 -11.34 -7.06 0.71
N ARG A 115 -12.63 -7.05 1.06
CA ARG A 115 -13.74 -6.87 0.12
C ARG A 115 -13.72 -5.49 -0.53
N ALA A 116 -13.59 -4.43 0.26
CA ALA A 116 -13.49 -3.06 -0.26
C ALA A 116 -12.33 -2.90 -1.24
N ASP A 117 -11.15 -3.44 -0.90
CA ASP A 117 -9.98 -3.41 -1.78
C ASP A 117 -10.11 -4.31 -3.00
N ALA A 118 -10.88 -5.39 -2.92
CA ALA A 118 -11.20 -6.24 -4.05
C ALA A 118 -12.28 -5.65 -4.97
N GLY A 119 -13.01 -4.61 -4.54
CA GLY A 119 -14.20 -4.10 -5.22
C GLY A 119 -15.41 -5.02 -5.13
N LEU A 120 -15.57 -5.66 -3.97
CA LEU A 120 -16.76 -6.40 -3.58
C LEU A 120 -17.62 -5.55 -2.62
N PRO A 121 -18.94 -5.76 -2.59
CA PRO A 121 -19.82 -5.05 -1.65
C PRO A 121 -19.41 -5.31 -0.19
N VAL A 122 -19.34 -4.25 0.62
CA VAL A 122 -18.98 -4.30 2.04
C VAL A 122 -20.16 -4.65 2.96
N GLY A 123 -21.39 -4.64 2.46
CA GLY A 123 -22.58 -5.02 3.21
C GLY A 123 -23.06 -3.94 4.21
N HIS A 124 -24.14 -4.25 4.92
CA HIS A 124 -24.67 -3.38 5.99
C HIS A 124 -23.70 -3.35 7.18
N GLY A 125 -23.44 -2.16 7.73
CA GLY A 125 -22.47 -1.96 8.81
C GLY A 125 -21.01 -1.91 8.35
N GLY A 126 -20.76 -2.12 7.05
CA GLY A 126 -19.39 -2.19 6.51
C GLY A 126 -18.64 -0.86 6.60
N GLU A 127 -19.34 0.28 6.52
CA GLU A 127 -18.69 1.58 6.68
C GLU A 127 -18.21 1.80 8.13
N GLU A 128 -19.00 1.42 9.12
CA GLU A 128 -18.62 1.48 10.54
C GLU A 128 -17.48 0.52 10.86
N GLU A 129 -17.47 -0.69 10.30
CA GLU A 129 -16.37 -1.65 10.44
C GLU A 129 -15.08 -1.12 9.81
N LEU A 130 -15.15 -0.50 8.63
CA LEU A 130 -13.99 0.12 7.98
C LEU A 130 -13.47 1.32 8.79
N TYR A 131 -14.36 2.09 9.40
CA TYR A 131 -13.96 3.17 10.30
C TYR A 131 -13.24 2.63 11.54
N ALA A 132 -13.79 1.59 12.17
CA ALA A 132 -13.16 0.92 13.31
C ALA A 132 -11.78 0.35 12.94
N ASP A 133 -11.66 -0.26 11.76
CA ASP A 133 -10.40 -0.78 11.22
C ASP A 133 -9.36 0.32 11.00
N ALA A 134 -9.78 1.50 10.54
CA ALA A 134 -8.91 2.67 10.39
C ALA A 134 -8.42 3.19 11.75
N LEU A 135 -9.31 3.28 12.75
CA LEU A 135 -8.94 3.71 14.11
C LEU A 135 -8.01 2.71 14.79
N ALA A 136 -8.20 1.42 14.58
CA ALA A 136 -7.34 0.36 15.12
C ALA A 136 -5.90 0.41 14.57
N LYS A 137 -5.70 1.04 13.41
CA LYS A 137 -4.39 1.23 12.77
C LYS A 137 -3.73 2.56 13.11
N ARG A 138 -4.29 3.33 14.05
CA ARG A 138 -3.69 4.56 14.54
C ARG A 138 -2.20 4.33 14.91
N PRO A 139 -1.28 5.19 14.43
CA PRO A 139 0.12 5.10 14.83
C PRO A 139 0.31 5.19 16.34
N ALA A 140 1.29 4.44 16.85
CA ALA A 140 1.73 4.63 18.22
C ALA A 140 2.23 6.07 18.43
N PRO A 141 2.02 6.67 19.62
CA PRO A 141 2.58 7.97 19.94
C PRO A 141 4.10 7.99 19.77
N LEU A 142 4.64 9.11 19.27
CA LEU A 142 6.09 9.32 19.20
C LEU A 142 6.71 9.29 20.59
N THR A 143 7.71 8.42 20.79
CA THR A 143 8.53 8.40 22.00
C THR A 143 9.51 9.57 21.97
N LEU A 144 9.58 10.32 23.07
CA LEU A 144 10.51 11.44 23.25
C LEU A 144 11.56 11.07 24.30
N VAL A 145 12.82 11.33 24.00
CA VAL A 145 13.98 11.23 24.91
C VAL A 145 14.62 12.62 24.97
N ASP A 146 14.71 13.19 26.16
CA ASP A 146 15.23 14.55 26.41
C ASP A 146 14.56 15.64 25.56
N GLY A 147 13.26 15.50 25.29
CA GLY A 147 12.47 16.45 24.50
C GLY A 147 12.67 16.36 22.98
N LEU A 148 13.45 15.39 22.51
CA LEU A 148 13.66 15.08 21.09
C LEU A 148 13.06 13.72 20.74
N PRO A 149 12.69 13.47 19.47
CA PRO A 149 12.31 12.13 19.03
C PRO A 149 13.41 11.12 19.32
N ASP A 150 13.03 9.98 19.90
CA ASP A 150 13.96 8.87 20.16
C ASP A 150 14.62 8.43 18.85
N ARG A 151 15.94 8.68 18.75
CA ARG A 151 16.72 8.34 17.55
C ARG A 151 16.97 6.83 17.43
N THR A 152 16.77 6.08 18.50
CA THR A 152 16.91 4.62 18.51
C THR A 152 15.60 3.90 18.18
N ALA A 153 14.49 4.64 18.08
CA ALA A 153 13.20 4.08 17.72
C ALA A 153 13.23 3.46 16.32
N ASP A 154 12.64 2.27 16.20
CA ASP A 154 12.50 1.58 14.92
C ASP A 154 11.61 2.36 13.95
N VAL A 155 12.07 2.44 12.70
CA VAL A 155 11.34 3.05 11.58
C VAL A 155 10.39 2.02 10.99
N ALA A 156 9.13 2.09 11.41
CA ALA A 156 8.06 1.20 10.95
C ALA A 156 7.18 1.86 9.87
N ILE A 157 7.73 2.14 8.67
CA ILE A 157 7.03 2.88 7.59
C ILE A 157 5.63 2.31 7.30
N ARG A 158 5.51 0.98 7.16
CA ARG A 158 4.22 0.35 6.89
C ARG A 158 3.22 0.54 8.01
N ALA A 159 3.62 0.32 9.27
CA ALA A 159 2.72 0.40 10.41
C ALA A 159 2.35 1.84 10.77
N THR A 160 3.26 2.78 10.55
CA THR A 160 3.14 4.18 11.00
C THR A 160 2.57 5.09 9.90
N LEU A 161 2.85 4.81 8.62
CA LEU A 161 2.40 5.63 7.49
C LEU A 161 1.41 4.89 6.60
N LEU A 162 1.81 3.78 5.98
CA LEU A 162 1.03 3.20 4.88
C LEU A 162 -0.27 2.51 5.34
N ALA A 163 -0.20 1.68 6.38
CA ALA A 163 -1.36 0.99 6.92
C ALA A 163 -2.45 1.97 7.44
N PRO A 164 -2.14 2.98 8.27
CA PRO A 164 -3.14 3.95 8.72
C PRO A 164 -3.72 4.77 7.56
N VAL A 165 -2.89 5.32 6.68
CA VAL A 165 -3.37 6.17 5.58
C VAL A 165 -4.27 5.38 4.62
N SER A 166 -3.86 4.18 4.22
CA SER A 166 -4.68 3.34 3.33
C SER A 166 -5.99 2.88 3.98
N ALA A 167 -6.02 2.73 5.31
CA ALA A 167 -7.24 2.37 6.02
C ALA A 167 -8.24 3.54 6.12
N ILE A 168 -7.75 4.75 6.42
CA ILE A 168 -8.58 5.97 6.36
C ILE A 168 -9.12 6.17 4.94
N ALA A 169 -8.26 6.03 3.92
CA ALA A 169 -8.66 6.16 2.54
C ALA A 169 -9.71 5.11 2.14
N ARG A 170 -9.54 3.85 2.58
CA ARG A 170 -10.52 2.77 2.34
C ARG A 170 -11.87 3.07 2.99
N TRP A 171 -11.89 3.55 4.22
CA TRP A 171 -13.12 3.98 4.88
C TRP A 171 -13.77 5.14 4.11
N ALA A 172 -12.98 6.14 3.72
CA ALA A 172 -13.47 7.30 3.00
C ALA A 172 -14.03 6.95 1.61
N ALA A 173 -13.49 5.95 0.92
CA ALA A 173 -13.97 5.47 -0.37
C ALA A 173 -13.68 3.96 -0.55
N PRO A 174 -14.63 3.07 -0.22
CA PRO A 174 -14.43 1.61 -0.24
C PRO A 174 -14.54 1.03 -1.66
N ALA A 175 -13.53 1.28 -2.50
CA ALA A 175 -13.48 0.83 -3.89
C ALA A 175 -12.03 0.53 -4.35
N PRO A 176 -11.77 -0.38 -5.30
CA PRO A 176 -10.42 -0.81 -5.70
C PRO A 176 -9.71 0.29 -6.51
N ARG A 177 -9.16 1.28 -5.81
CA ARG A 177 -8.58 2.51 -6.37
C ARG A 177 -7.34 2.91 -5.58
N PRO A 178 -6.43 3.68 -6.21
CA PRO A 178 -5.24 4.18 -5.54
C PRO A 178 -5.58 4.95 -4.27
N THR A 179 -4.70 4.85 -3.28
CA THR A 179 -4.91 5.51 -1.98
C THR A 179 -5.14 7.03 -2.12
N PRO A 180 -4.39 7.79 -2.94
CA PRO A 180 -4.65 9.22 -3.16
C PRO A 180 -6.04 9.53 -3.72
N ASP A 181 -6.51 8.75 -4.71
CA ASP A 181 -7.83 8.94 -5.31
C ASP A 181 -8.95 8.75 -4.28
N ARG A 182 -8.79 7.75 -3.40
CA ARG A 182 -9.74 7.50 -2.31
C ARG A 182 -9.80 8.64 -1.31
N LEU A 183 -8.65 9.26 -1.00
CA LEU A 183 -8.59 10.45 -0.13
C LEU A 183 -9.32 11.64 -0.78
N ALA A 184 -9.14 11.86 -2.09
CA ALA A 184 -9.83 12.92 -2.83
C ALA A 184 -11.36 12.72 -2.80
N ILE A 185 -11.85 11.50 -3.04
CA ILE A 185 -13.27 11.15 -2.93
C ILE A 185 -13.76 11.35 -1.48
N GLY A 186 -12.92 11.08 -0.49
CA GLY A 186 -13.22 11.36 0.92
C GLY A 186 -13.54 12.83 1.19
N VAL A 187 -12.91 13.75 0.45
CA VAL A 187 -13.23 15.19 0.49
C VAL A 187 -14.56 15.48 -0.17
N GLU A 188 -14.82 14.91 -1.35
CA GLU A 188 -16.09 15.04 -2.07
C GLU A 188 -17.29 14.52 -1.25
N ARG A 189 -17.06 13.49 -0.42
CA ARG A 189 -18.04 12.91 0.51
C ARG A 189 -18.10 13.62 1.86
N GLU A 190 -17.33 14.69 2.06
CA GLU A 190 -17.24 15.45 3.32
C GLU A 190 -16.76 14.64 4.55
N LEU A 191 -16.25 13.42 4.32
CA LEU A 191 -15.66 12.59 5.37
C LEU A 191 -14.29 13.15 5.80
N LEU A 192 -13.55 13.72 4.86
CA LEU A 192 -12.26 14.37 5.06
C LEU A 192 -12.34 15.85 4.70
N THR A 193 -11.61 16.69 5.42
CA THR A 193 -11.32 18.05 4.99
C THR A 193 -10.20 18.03 3.93
N ALA A 194 -10.12 19.07 3.11
CA ALA A 194 -9.05 19.20 2.12
C ALA A 194 -7.64 19.14 2.74
N SER A 195 -7.45 19.77 3.90
CA SER A 195 -6.17 19.75 4.62
C SER A 195 -5.80 18.38 5.16
N GLU A 196 -6.77 17.61 5.67
CA GLU A 196 -6.55 16.23 6.11
C GLU A 196 -6.15 15.34 4.92
N ALA A 197 -6.86 15.44 3.79
CA ALA A 197 -6.56 14.65 2.60
C ALA A 197 -5.19 15.00 1.99
N GLU A 198 -4.81 16.28 1.97
CA GLU A 198 -3.49 16.73 1.52
C GLU A 198 -2.37 16.19 2.41
N GLY A 199 -2.51 16.33 3.74
CA GLY A 199 -1.54 15.83 4.70
C GLY A 199 -1.35 14.31 4.61
N LEU A 200 -2.46 13.56 4.47
CA LEU A 200 -2.42 12.11 4.27
C LEU A 200 -1.79 11.72 2.93
N SER A 201 -2.07 12.45 1.86
CA SER A 201 -1.48 12.18 0.53
C SER A 201 0.03 12.41 0.52
N LEU A 202 0.51 13.48 1.16
CA LEU A 202 1.94 13.74 1.34
C LEU A 202 2.62 12.67 2.19
N ALA A 203 1.98 12.24 3.28
CA ALA A 203 2.48 11.17 4.12
C ALA A 203 2.51 9.82 3.39
N TRP A 204 1.50 9.53 2.56
CA TRP A 204 1.44 8.35 1.71
C TRP A 204 2.60 8.33 0.71
N GLY A 205 2.78 9.41 -0.06
CA GLY A 205 3.89 9.53 -1.02
C GLY A 205 5.26 9.38 -0.36
N THR A 206 5.44 9.97 0.84
CA THR A 206 6.66 9.81 1.64
C THR A 206 6.89 8.35 2.02
N GLY A 207 5.86 7.66 2.53
CA GLY A 207 5.95 6.25 2.89
C GLY A 207 6.26 5.35 1.69
N MET A 208 5.65 5.61 0.52
CA MET A 208 5.88 4.87 -0.71
C MET A 208 7.31 5.06 -1.22
N ALA A 209 7.81 6.29 -1.23
CA ALA A 209 9.19 6.58 -1.62
C ALA A 209 10.22 5.91 -0.70
N LEU A 210 10.01 5.95 0.61
CA LEU A 210 10.90 5.29 1.57
C LEU A 210 10.88 3.77 1.43
N GLU A 211 9.70 3.14 1.28
CA GLU A 211 9.60 1.69 1.06
C GLU A 211 10.24 1.26 -0.26
N LEU A 212 10.06 2.03 -1.34
CA LEU A 212 10.69 1.75 -2.62
C LEU A 212 12.21 1.89 -2.55
N GLY A 213 12.71 2.96 -1.92
CA GLY A 213 14.14 3.18 -1.72
C GLY A 213 14.80 2.06 -0.92
N ARG A 214 14.17 1.63 0.19
CA ARG A 214 14.66 0.51 1.00
C ARG A 214 14.67 -0.82 0.25
N TRP A 215 13.68 -1.07 -0.60
CA TRP A 215 13.66 -2.25 -1.45
C TRP A 215 14.75 -2.20 -2.53
N TYR A 216 14.94 -1.03 -3.13
CA TYR A 216 15.99 -0.79 -4.12
C TYR A 216 17.38 -1.06 -3.54
N GLU A 217 17.63 -0.59 -2.31
CA GLU A 217 18.88 -0.82 -1.56
C GLU A 217 19.00 -2.25 -0.99
N GLY A 218 17.96 -3.08 -1.07
CA GLY A 218 17.97 -4.45 -0.54
C GLY A 218 17.89 -4.54 0.99
N VAL A 219 17.47 -3.47 1.66
CA VAL A 219 17.39 -3.38 3.13
C VAL A 219 15.96 -3.45 3.68
N ASP A 220 14.96 -3.70 2.84
CA ASP A 220 13.54 -3.77 3.21
C ASP A 220 13.21 -4.89 4.23
N LYS A 221 14.10 -5.87 4.39
CA LYS A 221 13.98 -6.98 5.35
C LYS A 221 14.66 -6.72 6.71
N HIS A 222 15.41 -5.63 6.85
CA HIS A 222 16.15 -5.30 8.07
C HIS A 222 15.38 -4.26 8.90
N SER A 223 15.53 -4.26 10.23
CA SER A 223 15.09 -3.08 11.01
C SER A 223 16.05 -1.93 10.78
N VAL A 224 15.53 -0.70 10.84
CA VAL A 224 16.30 0.53 10.70
C VAL A 224 15.88 1.47 11.82
N ALA A 225 16.83 1.98 12.60
CA ALA A 225 16.52 2.99 13.59
C ALA A 225 16.39 4.37 12.93
N LEU A 226 15.63 5.28 13.56
CA LEU A 226 15.42 6.64 13.06
C LEU A 226 16.75 7.39 12.83
N GLY A 227 17.74 7.12 13.68
CA GLY A 227 19.09 7.68 13.58
C GLY A 227 19.84 7.28 12.32
N ASP A 228 19.54 6.12 11.74
CA ASP A 228 20.27 5.54 10.62
C ASP A 228 19.73 6.01 9.25
N LEU A 229 18.53 6.59 9.22
CA LEU A 229 18.02 7.22 8.01
C LEU A 229 18.88 8.43 7.58
N PRO A 230 19.04 8.69 6.27
CA PRO A 230 19.60 9.95 5.78
C PRO A 230 18.88 11.17 6.39
N PRO A 231 19.56 12.30 6.63
CA PRO A 231 18.96 13.45 7.32
C PRO A 231 17.65 13.98 6.69
N LEU A 232 17.56 13.96 5.36
CA LEU A 232 16.36 14.38 4.63
C LEU A 232 15.21 13.39 4.86
N ASP A 233 15.47 12.09 4.69
CA ASP A 233 14.48 11.03 4.88
C ASP A 233 13.98 10.95 6.32
N ARG A 234 14.88 11.14 7.29
CA ARG A 234 14.52 11.23 8.71
C ARG A 234 13.54 12.36 8.98
N THR A 235 13.79 13.53 8.37
CA THR A 235 12.93 14.71 8.51
C THR A 235 11.58 14.48 7.83
N ALA A 236 11.58 13.94 6.62
CA ALA A 236 10.37 13.62 5.87
C ALA A 236 9.51 12.59 6.61
N TYR A 237 10.12 11.49 7.07
CA TYR A 237 9.46 10.46 7.87
C TYR A 237 8.85 11.04 9.15
N GLY A 238 9.63 11.81 9.93
CA GLY A 238 9.14 12.42 11.16
C GLY A 238 7.99 13.41 10.92
N SER A 239 8.04 14.18 9.83
CA SER A 239 6.95 15.08 9.41
C SER A 239 5.69 14.31 9.04
N ALA A 240 5.82 13.26 8.21
CA ALA A 240 4.73 12.40 7.80
C ALA A 240 4.06 11.72 9.01
N CYS A 241 4.84 11.22 9.98
CA CYS A 241 4.30 10.59 11.20
C CYS A 241 3.43 11.57 11.99
N ARG A 242 3.88 12.82 12.15
CA ARG A 242 3.10 13.86 12.83
C ARG A 242 1.83 14.22 12.06
N ALA A 243 1.92 14.34 10.74
CA ALA A 243 0.77 14.62 9.88
C ALA A 243 -0.31 13.54 10.02
N VAL A 244 0.06 12.26 9.88
CA VAL A 244 -0.87 11.13 10.05
C VAL A 244 -1.49 11.14 11.44
N SER A 245 -0.68 11.33 12.49
CA SER A 245 -1.18 11.35 13.87
C SER A 245 -2.16 12.50 14.12
N ALA A 246 -1.85 13.70 13.65
CA ALA A 246 -2.73 14.86 13.79
C ALA A 246 -4.03 14.70 13.01
N THR A 247 -3.97 14.14 11.79
CA THR A 247 -5.16 13.86 10.99
C THR A 247 -6.05 12.80 11.63
N VAL A 248 -5.49 11.72 12.18
CA VAL A 248 -6.29 10.72 12.92
C VAL A 248 -7.02 11.37 14.08
N GLU A 249 -6.34 12.20 14.88
CA GLU A 249 -6.99 12.90 16.00
C GLU A 249 -8.09 13.85 15.54
N SER A 250 -7.86 14.58 14.44
CA SER A 250 -8.86 15.47 13.85
C SER A 250 -10.10 14.70 13.38
N ILE A 251 -9.91 13.57 12.68
CA ILE A 251 -11.01 12.70 12.22
C ILE A 251 -11.80 12.17 13.42
N VAL A 252 -11.13 11.67 14.47
CA VAL A 252 -11.78 11.16 15.69
C VAL A 252 -12.56 12.27 16.39
N ALA A 253 -12.05 13.49 16.43
CA ALA A 253 -12.76 14.62 17.04
C ALA A 253 -14.06 14.98 16.30
N ARG A 254 -14.10 14.81 14.98
CA ARG A 254 -15.28 15.12 14.14
C ARG A 254 -16.31 13.99 14.07
N HIS A 255 -15.83 12.75 13.93
CA HIS A 255 -16.68 11.58 13.67
C HIS A 255 -16.92 10.70 14.91
N GLY A 256 -16.28 11.04 16.03
CA GLY A 256 -16.41 10.31 17.29
C GLY A 256 -15.51 9.08 17.38
N ARG A 257 -15.53 8.41 18.53
CA ARG A 257 -14.83 7.13 18.74
C ARG A 257 -15.81 5.98 18.51
N VAL A 258 -15.36 4.93 17.83
CA VAL A 258 -16.08 3.65 17.85
C VAL A 258 -15.91 3.05 19.25
N VAL A 259 -16.98 3.07 20.05
CA VAL A 259 -17.02 2.32 21.31
C VAL A 259 -17.24 0.87 20.93
N GLY A 260 -16.21 0.04 21.06
CA GLY A 260 -16.35 -1.40 20.86
C GLY A 260 -17.43 -1.93 21.79
N THR A 261 -18.46 -2.55 21.21
CA THR A 261 -19.36 -3.41 21.97
C THR A 261 -18.55 -4.60 22.46
N THR A 262 -18.09 -4.53 23.71
CA THR A 262 -17.77 -5.73 24.48
C THR A 262 -19.07 -6.51 24.63
N SER A 263 -19.30 -7.46 23.73
CA SER A 263 -20.31 -8.49 23.90
C SER A 263 -20.03 -9.25 25.19
N GLY A 264 -20.92 -9.10 26.16
CA GLY A 264 -21.06 -10.01 27.31
C GLY A 264 -21.83 -11.26 26.94
#